data_AF-A0A1G9CTC0-F1
#
_entry.id   AF-A0A1G9CTC0-F1
#
_cell.length_a   1.000
_cell.length_b   1.000
_cell.length_c   1.000
_cell.angle_alpha   90.00
_cell.angle_beta   90.00
_cell.angle_gamma   90.00
#
_symmetry.space_group_name_H-M   'P 1'
#
loop_
_entity.id
_entity.type
_entity.pdbx_description
1 polymer ?
#
loop_
_entity_poly.entity_id
_entity_poly.type
_entity_poly.pdbx_seq_one_letter_code
_entity_poly.pdbx_strand_id
1 'polypeptide(L)'
;MSVFRLISAIGAAAVLVLGVAGCSRVGYSNQVSASTLSCDQASASAIQHERLDAAGPTIDRELQYLADNCPDAYEITIDYLSSRSRVSPHEIESCADWSNRIRAEAVELLRVEGLCEDAPLANGAPPATSADGLSWDAAAEYVGTEQRVCGPLTTIRTDDDDVFLNLGRDYPDPARFTIIIWDVGEVERLPAGTELCATGIVSSYYGVAQIELSDIGAVEVWERHSRRKV
;
A
#
# COMPACT_ATOMS: atom_id res chain seq x y z
N MET A 1 10.57 82.70 -46.50
CA MET A 1 11.18 82.91 -45.17
C MET A 1 11.24 81.56 -44.50
N SER A 2 12.47 81.08 -44.29
CA SER A 2 12.79 79.76 -43.73
C SER A 2 12.65 79.77 -42.21
N VAL A 3 12.08 78.71 -41.64
CA VAL A 3 12.43 78.26 -40.28
C VAL A 3 12.55 76.74 -40.30
N PHE A 4 13.69 76.26 -39.83
CA PHE A 4 14.16 74.87 -39.87
C PHE A 4 13.94 74.21 -38.48
N ARG A 5 13.45 72.95 -38.49
CA ARG A 5 13.80 71.79 -37.62
C ARG A 5 13.52 71.89 -36.10
N LEU A 6 13.26 70.84 -35.31
CA LEU A 6 13.45 69.36 -35.29
C LEU A 6 12.55 68.89 -34.07
N ILE A 7 11.96 67.70 -33.95
CA ILE A 7 12.51 66.43 -33.40
C ILE A 7 11.36 65.39 -33.39
N SER A 8 11.72 64.13 -33.70
CA SER A 8 10.93 62.89 -33.70
C SER A 8 10.16 62.53 -32.42
N ALA A 9 9.05 61.81 -32.56
CA ALA A 9 8.74 60.65 -31.71
C ALA A 9 7.78 59.69 -32.43
N ILE A 10 8.25 58.45 -32.58
CA ILE A 10 7.54 57.31 -33.16
C ILE A 10 6.44 56.89 -32.17
N GLY A 11 5.18 56.99 -32.58
CA GLY A 11 4.04 56.53 -31.79
C GLY A 11 3.99 55.01 -31.75
N ALA A 12 4.24 54.44 -30.58
CA ALA A 12 4.10 53.02 -30.31
C ALA A 12 2.62 52.60 -30.39
N ALA A 13 2.29 51.71 -31.32
CA ALA A 13 1.02 51.00 -31.35
C ALA A 13 1.08 49.86 -30.31
N ALA A 14 0.46 50.06 -29.15
CA ALA A 14 0.25 49.00 -28.16
C ALA A 14 -0.95 48.15 -28.60
N VAL A 15 -0.68 47.00 -29.20
CA VAL A 15 -1.65 45.92 -29.42
C VAL A 15 -1.76 45.14 -28.11
N LEU A 16 -2.84 45.38 -27.36
CA LEU A 16 -3.18 44.62 -26.15
C LEU A 16 -4.08 43.45 -26.55
N VAL A 17 -3.48 42.27 -26.73
CA VAL A 17 -4.19 41.00 -26.83
C VAL A 17 -4.55 40.56 -25.41
N LEU A 18 -5.81 40.74 -25.01
CA LEU A 18 -6.38 40.11 -23.82
C LEU A 18 -7.36 39.03 -24.27
N GLY A 19 -6.87 37.80 -24.32
CA GLY A 19 -7.70 36.61 -24.32
C GLY A 19 -7.83 36.09 -22.89
N VAL A 20 -9.02 36.20 -22.30
CA VAL A 20 -9.39 35.41 -21.12
C VAL A 20 -10.77 34.83 -21.36
N ALA A 21 -10.80 33.55 -21.71
CA ALA A 21 -11.99 32.72 -21.61
C ALA A 21 -12.21 32.40 -20.12
N GLY A 22 -13.20 33.03 -19.51
CA GLY A 22 -13.67 32.71 -18.16
C GLY A 22 -15.04 32.03 -18.23
N CYS A 23 -15.07 30.75 -17.94
CA CYS A 23 -16.30 29.94 -17.87
C CYS A 23 -17.24 30.43 -16.76
N SER A 24 -18.54 30.42 -17.08
CA SER A 24 -19.65 30.76 -16.20
C SER A 24 -19.66 29.93 -14.91
N ARG A 25 -19.70 30.59 -13.75
CA ARG A 25 -20.00 29.96 -12.45
C ARG A 25 -21.52 29.86 -12.29
N VAL A 26 -22.02 28.63 -12.19
CA VAL A 26 -23.38 28.35 -11.70
C VAL A 26 -23.36 28.37 -10.17
N GLY A 27 -24.42 28.93 -9.60
CA GLY A 27 -24.50 29.39 -8.22
C GLY A 27 -24.52 28.29 -7.14
N TYR A 28 -23.95 28.73 -6.01
CA TYR A 28 -24.04 28.23 -4.65
C TYR A 28 -25.45 27.75 -4.25
N SER A 29 -25.54 26.53 -3.73
CA SER A 29 -26.49 26.20 -2.68
C SER A 29 -25.69 25.69 -1.48
N ASN A 30 -25.58 26.54 -0.47
CA ASN A 30 -25.03 26.21 0.84
C ASN A 30 -25.97 25.23 1.54
N GLN A 31 -25.56 23.98 1.64
CA GLN A 31 -25.72 23.27 2.90
C GLN A 31 -24.35 23.20 3.55
N VAL A 32 -24.14 24.13 4.49
CA VAL A 32 -23.11 24.01 5.51
C VAL A 32 -23.52 22.84 6.37
N SER A 33 -23.20 21.63 5.92
CA SER A 33 -23.02 20.51 6.81
C SER A 33 -21.71 20.81 7.54
N ALA A 34 -21.76 20.91 8.87
CA ALA A 34 -20.57 20.93 9.69
C ALA A 34 -19.62 19.85 9.16
N SER A 35 -18.46 20.26 8.66
CA SER A 35 -17.52 19.38 7.99
C SER A 35 -16.93 18.44 9.04
N THR A 36 -17.60 17.32 9.28
CA THR A 36 -16.98 16.15 9.88
C THR A 36 -15.93 15.72 8.86
N LEU A 37 -14.67 16.09 9.11
CA LEU A 37 -13.54 15.59 8.34
C LEU A 37 -13.64 14.06 8.34
N SER A 38 -13.65 13.40 7.18
CA SER A 38 -13.50 11.95 7.14
C SER A 38 -12.06 11.56 7.46
N CYS A 39 -11.82 10.31 7.87
CA CYS A 39 -10.48 9.79 8.11
C CYS A 39 -9.55 9.98 6.89
N ASP A 40 -10.07 9.71 5.69
CA ASP A 40 -9.33 9.89 4.44
C ASP A 40 -8.99 11.37 4.18
N GLN A 41 -9.91 12.29 4.48
CA GLN A 41 -9.69 13.72 4.33
C GLN A 41 -8.65 14.23 5.32
N ALA A 42 -8.69 13.77 6.56
CA ALA A 42 -7.71 14.14 7.58
C ALA A 42 -6.31 13.61 7.25
N SER A 43 -6.20 12.35 6.79
CA SER A 43 -4.95 11.75 6.34
C SER A 43 -4.38 12.48 5.11
N ALA A 44 -5.20 12.71 4.09
CA ALA A 44 -4.79 13.43 2.89
C ALA A 44 -4.33 14.86 3.20
N SER A 45 -4.99 15.53 4.16
CA SER A 45 -4.62 16.88 4.59
C SER A 45 -3.26 16.88 5.30
N ALA A 46 -3.00 15.93 6.21
CA ALA A 46 -1.73 15.79 6.91
C ALA A 46 -0.56 15.53 5.93
N ILE A 47 -0.76 14.62 4.98
CA ILE A 47 0.21 14.31 3.93
C ILE A 47 0.47 15.54 3.06
N GLN A 48 -0.57 16.29 2.69
CA GLN A 48 -0.42 17.48 1.87
C GLN A 48 0.32 18.60 2.61
N HIS A 49 0.08 18.75 3.91
CA HIS A 49 0.79 19.71 4.73
C HIS A 49 2.28 19.37 4.87
N GLU A 50 2.63 18.10 5.03
CA GLU A 50 4.04 17.65 5.01
C GLU A 50 4.71 17.97 3.66
N ARG A 51 4.05 17.68 2.54
CA ARG A 51 4.57 17.98 1.18
C ARG A 51 4.85 19.47 0.94
N LEU A 52 4.10 20.32 1.62
CA LEU A 52 4.21 21.78 1.52
C LEU A 52 5.12 22.38 2.59
N ASP A 53 5.82 21.55 3.38
CA ASP A 53 6.62 21.96 4.54
C ASP A 53 5.83 22.88 5.48
N ALA A 54 4.55 22.57 5.69
CA ALA A 54 3.66 23.37 6.53
C ALA A 54 4.13 23.34 8.00
N ALA A 55 3.75 24.37 8.76
CA ALA A 55 4.12 24.45 10.17
C ALA A 55 3.59 23.24 10.95
N GLY A 56 4.45 22.61 11.76
CA GLY A 56 4.12 21.45 12.61
C GLY A 56 2.76 21.52 13.34
N PRO A 57 2.36 22.66 13.94
CA PRO A 57 1.06 22.77 14.63
C PRO A 57 -0.18 22.54 13.77
N THR A 58 -0.06 22.62 12.44
CA THR A 58 -1.15 22.31 11.50
C THR A 58 -1.27 20.79 11.30
N ILE A 59 -0.14 20.12 11.11
CA ILE A 59 -0.05 18.66 10.97
C ILE A 59 -0.46 17.98 12.29
N ASP A 60 -0.01 18.50 13.43
CA ASP A 60 -0.32 17.95 14.77
C ASP A 60 -1.83 17.84 15.02
N ARG A 61 -2.62 18.81 14.54
CA ARG A 61 -4.09 18.80 14.71
C ARG A 61 -4.74 17.66 13.93
N GLU A 62 -4.25 17.40 12.73
CA GLU A 62 -4.77 16.37 11.83
C GLU A 62 -4.36 14.98 12.32
N LEU A 63 -3.12 14.84 12.78
CA LEU A 63 -2.62 13.63 13.42
C LEU A 63 -3.38 13.32 14.72
N GLN A 64 -3.66 14.31 15.56
CA GLN A 64 -4.47 14.11 16.77
C GLN A 64 -5.89 13.65 16.42
N TYR A 65 -6.52 14.24 15.41
CA TYR A 65 -7.85 13.81 14.96
C TYR A 65 -7.84 12.35 14.48
N LEU A 66 -6.82 11.97 13.69
CA LEU A 66 -6.65 10.61 13.22
C LEU A 66 -6.42 9.63 14.38
N ALA A 67 -5.57 9.97 15.36
CA ALA A 67 -5.33 9.14 16.52
C ALA A 67 -6.60 8.88 17.33
N ASP A 68 -7.45 9.91 17.50
CA ASP A 68 -8.65 9.82 18.31
C ASP A 68 -9.82 9.12 17.62
N ASN A 69 -9.89 9.15 16.27
CA ASN A 69 -11.07 8.74 15.51
C ASN A 69 -10.81 7.68 14.43
N CYS A 70 -9.56 7.49 14.02
CA CYS A 70 -9.18 6.78 12.80
C CYS A 70 -7.84 6.03 12.97
N PRO A 71 -7.73 5.05 13.89
CA PRO A 71 -6.45 4.44 14.25
C PRO A 71 -5.72 3.82 13.05
N ASP A 72 -6.43 3.19 12.12
CA ASP A 72 -5.80 2.61 10.93
C ASP A 72 -5.19 3.65 9.99
N ALA A 73 -5.91 4.75 9.77
CA ALA A 73 -5.45 5.85 8.95
C ALA A 73 -4.32 6.65 9.64
N TYR A 74 -4.34 6.72 10.98
CA TYR A 74 -3.27 7.30 11.77
C TYR A 74 -1.95 6.55 11.56
N GLU A 75 -1.94 5.23 11.72
CA GLU A 75 -0.73 4.42 11.55
C GLU A 75 -0.15 4.55 10.14
N ILE A 76 -1.00 4.44 9.10
CA ILE A 76 -0.57 4.64 7.70
C ILE A 76 0.04 6.04 7.49
N THR A 77 -0.57 7.07 8.09
CA THR A 77 -0.11 8.45 7.94
C THR A 77 1.25 8.65 8.64
N ILE A 78 1.43 8.15 9.86
CA ILE A 78 2.69 8.27 10.60
C ILE A 78 3.81 7.46 9.93
N ASP A 79 3.50 6.26 9.44
CA ASP A 79 4.43 5.44 8.66
C ASP A 79 4.97 6.20 7.46
N TYR A 80 4.09 6.84 6.68
CA TYR A 80 4.50 7.65 5.54
C TYR A 80 5.32 8.88 5.96
N LEU A 81 4.84 9.69 6.92
CA LEU A 81 5.51 10.93 7.34
C LEU A 81 6.92 10.65 7.89
N SER A 82 7.03 9.66 8.76
CA SER A 82 8.30 9.29 9.38
C SER A 82 9.28 8.70 8.37
N SER A 83 8.80 7.93 7.40
CA SER A 83 9.63 7.34 6.34
C SER A 83 10.11 8.38 5.35
N ARG A 84 9.23 9.27 4.89
CA ARG A 84 9.56 10.39 4.01
C ARG A 84 10.67 11.27 4.60
N SER A 85 10.62 11.55 5.91
CA SER A 85 11.67 12.33 6.58
C SER A 85 13.05 11.65 6.58
N ARG A 86 13.11 10.33 6.40
CA ARG A 86 14.34 9.51 6.40
C ARG A 86 14.89 9.26 5.00
N VAL A 87 14.10 9.48 3.96
CA VAL A 87 14.54 9.28 2.58
C VAL A 87 15.64 10.30 2.27
N SER A 88 16.86 9.78 2.13
CA SER A 88 18.00 10.58 1.71
C SER A 88 18.07 10.59 0.18
N PRO A 89 18.34 11.73 -0.46
CA PRO A 89 18.51 11.81 -1.92
C PRO A 89 19.62 10.90 -2.49
N HIS A 90 20.47 10.34 -1.63
CA HIS A 90 21.64 9.54 -2.00
C HIS A 90 21.50 8.05 -1.67
N GLU A 91 20.39 7.65 -1.01
CA GLU A 91 20.15 6.28 -0.55
C GLU A 91 18.66 5.98 -0.68
N ILE A 92 18.18 5.97 -1.92
CA ILE A 92 16.82 5.55 -2.24
C ILE A 92 16.75 4.03 -2.03
N GLU A 93 16.24 3.61 -0.88
CA GLU A 93 15.94 2.20 -0.58
C GLU A 93 14.81 1.69 -1.49
N SER A 94 14.80 0.38 -1.77
CA SER A 94 13.75 -0.20 -2.60
C SER A 94 12.40 -0.13 -1.89
N CYS A 95 11.28 -0.02 -2.63
CA CYS A 95 9.96 -0.06 -1.99
C CYS A 95 9.73 -1.42 -1.28
N ALA A 96 10.37 -2.49 -1.74
CA ALA A 96 10.42 -3.78 -1.05
C ALA A 96 11.06 -3.67 0.35
N ASP A 97 12.15 -2.92 0.51
CA ASP A 97 12.77 -2.72 1.83
C ASP A 97 11.83 -1.97 2.78
N TRP A 98 11.07 -1.00 2.27
CA TRP A 98 10.06 -0.27 3.05
C TRP A 98 8.88 -1.15 3.45
N SER A 99 8.43 -2.06 2.59
CA SER A 99 7.31 -2.98 2.89
C SER A 99 7.54 -3.90 4.09
N ASN A 100 8.81 -4.07 4.50
CA ASN A 100 9.16 -4.82 5.71
C ASN A 100 9.10 -3.99 7.00
N ARG A 101 8.92 -2.67 6.90
CA ARG A 101 9.05 -1.72 8.02
C ARG A 101 7.79 -0.90 8.27
N ILE A 102 6.99 -0.67 7.23
CA ILE A 102 5.78 0.16 7.27
C ILE A 102 4.63 -0.50 6.50
N ARG A 103 3.41 -0.01 6.74
CA ARG A 103 2.17 -0.47 6.09
C ARG A 103 2.24 -0.31 4.57
N ALA A 104 1.63 -1.24 3.83
CA ALA A 104 1.68 -1.26 2.36
C ALA A 104 1.11 0.01 1.72
N GLU A 105 0.07 0.59 2.33
CA GLU A 105 -0.54 1.85 1.91
C GLU A 105 0.43 3.03 2.04
N ALA A 106 1.29 3.02 3.07
CA ALA A 106 2.33 4.03 3.25
C ALA A 106 3.47 3.85 2.23
N VAL A 107 3.84 2.60 1.91
CA VAL A 107 4.79 2.31 0.82
C VAL A 107 4.26 2.80 -0.52
N GLU A 108 2.97 2.65 -0.79
CA GLU A 108 2.36 3.15 -2.03
C GLU A 108 2.41 4.68 -2.12
N LEU A 109 2.20 5.38 -1.00
CA LEU A 109 2.40 6.83 -0.95
C LEU A 109 3.85 7.23 -1.26
N LEU A 110 4.85 6.49 -0.77
CA LEU A 110 6.27 6.73 -1.09
C LEU A 110 6.57 6.44 -2.58
N ARG A 111 5.99 5.37 -3.13
CA ARG A 111 6.14 4.96 -4.54
C ARG A 111 5.57 6.01 -5.49
N VAL A 112 4.36 6.51 -5.23
CA VAL A 112 3.70 7.57 -6.02
C VAL A 112 4.55 8.84 -6.08
N GLU A 113 5.40 9.06 -5.08
CA GLU A 113 6.29 10.22 -4.99
C GLU A 113 7.71 9.98 -5.51
N GLY A 114 8.02 8.75 -5.94
CA GLY A 114 9.39 8.36 -6.34
C GLY A 114 10.39 8.43 -5.18
N LEU A 115 9.91 8.35 -3.93
CA LEU A 115 10.75 8.31 -2.73
C LEU A 115 11.29 6.91 -2.43
N CYS A 116 10.69 5.90 -3.05
CA CYS A 116 11.26 4.58 -3.22
C CYS A 116 11.01 4.16 -4.67
N GLU A 117 11.89 3.34 -5.20
CA GLU A 117 11.70 2.73 -6.51
C GLU A 117 11.88 1.23 -6.37
N ASP A 118 10.99 0.47 -6.99
CA ASP A 118 11.24 -0.94 -7.21
C ASP A 118 12.34 -1.04 -8.28
N ALA A 119 13.35 -1.91 -8.07
CA ALA A 119 14.30 -2.23 -9.13
C ALA A 119 13.49 -2.64 -10.38
N PRO A 120 13.87 -2.21 -11.60
CA PRO A 120 13.01 -2.34 -12.77
C PRO A 120 12.56 -3.79 -12.91
N LEU A 121 11.26 -4.00 -12.66
CA LEU A 121 10.60 -5.28 -12.87
C LEU A 121 10.88 -5.65 -14.33
N ALA A 122 11.62 -6.74 -14.54
CA ALA A 122 11.69 -7.33 -15.86
C ALA A 122 10.24 -7.56 -16.30
N ASN A 123 9.81 -6.89 -17.37
CA ASN A 123 8.45 -6.98 -17.92
C ASN A 123 7.97 -8.44 -17.95
N GLY A 124 7.23 -8.81 -16.92
CA GLY A 124 6.59 -10.09 -16.74
C GLY A 124 5.18 -9.77 -16.34
N ALA A 125 4.25 -9.92 -17.27
CA ALA A 125 2.85 -10.07 -16.91
C ALA A 125 2.75 -11.08 -15.75
N PRO A 126 1.89 -10.86 -14.74
CA PRO A 126 1.75 -11.80 -13.64
C PRO A 126 1.54 -13.19 -14.24
N PRO A 127 2.33 -14.22 -13.87
CA PRO A 127 2.05 -15.57 -14.32
C PRO A 127 0.59 -15.86 -13.99
N ALA A 128 -0.16 -16.20 -15.04
CA ALA A 128 -1.54 -16.62 -14.91
C ALA A 128 -1.62 -17.65 -13.79
N THR A 129 -2.54 -17.44 -12.84
CA THR A 129 -2.95 -18.42 -11.85
C THR A 129 -3.16 -19.73 -12.60
N SER A 130 -2.19 -20.64 -12.52
CA SER A 130 -2.35 -21.96 -13.09
C SER A 130 -3.45 -22.65 -12.28
N ALA A 131 -4.17 -23.58 -12.89
CA ALA A 131 -5.10 -24.43 -12.15
C ALA A 131 -4.42 -25.16 -10.96
N ASP A 132 -3.09 -25.19 -10.94
CA ASP A 132 -2.24 -25.80 -9.92
C ASP A 132 -2.03 -24.90 -8.67
N GLY A 133 -2.32 -23.60 -8.73
CA GLY A 133 -2.12 -22.64 -7.62
C GLY A 133 -0.79 -21.88 -7.68
N LEU A 134 -0.75 -20.73 -7.01
CA LEU A 134 0.44 -19.88 -6.80
C LEU A 134 1.39 -20.55 -5.80
N SER A 135 2.69 -20.51 -6.05
CA SER A 135 3.69 -21.05 -5.10
C SER A 135 3.84 -20.13 -3.89
N TRP A 136 4.00 -20.71 -2.70
CA TRP A 136 4.16 -20.00 -1.43
C TRP A 136 5.28 -18.95 -1.43
N ASP A 137 6.39 -19.20 -2.14
CA ASP A 137 7.55 -18.31 -2.23
C ASP A 137 7.35 -17.11 -3.17
N ALA A 138 6.30 -17.14 -4.01
CA ALA A 138 5.88 -16.01 -4.84
C ALA A 138 4.72 -15.22 -4.21
N ALA A 139 4.08 -15.72 -3.15
CA ALA A 139 2.84 -15.17 -2.61
C ALA A 139 2.96 -13.70 -2.16
N ALA A 140 4.13 -13.30 -1.64
CA ALA A 140 4.38 -11.92 -1.21
C ALA A 140 4.20 -10.89 -2.34
N GLU A 141 4.42 -11.27 -3.60
CA GLU A 141 4.21 -10.39 -4.76
C GLU A 141 2.73 -10.13 -5.06
N TYR A 142 1.82 -10.85 -4.40
CA TYR A 142 0.38 -10.85 -4.65
C TYR A 142 -0.44 -10.34 -3.46
N VAL A 143 0.21 -9.67 -2.51
CA VAL A 143 -0.47 -9.04 -1.36
C VAL A 143 -1.60 -8.11 -1.84
N GLY A 144 -2.76 -8.21 -1.18
CA GLY A 144 -3.98 -7.49 -1.52
C GLY A 144 -4.85 -8.17 -2.58
N THR A 145 -4.44 -9.33 -3.10
CA THR A 145 -5.23 -10.09 -4.10
C THR A 145 -5.69 -11.44 -3.56
N GLU A 146 -6.82 -11.92 -4.07
CA GLU A 146 -7.26 -13.29 -3.80
C GLU A 146 -6.43 -14.28 -4.62
N GLN A 147 -5.73 -15.19 -3.94
CA GLN A 147 -4.92 -16.22 -4.57
C GLN A 147 -5.18 -17.56 -3.93
N ARG A 148 -4.99 -18.62 -4.72
CA ARG A 148 -4.81 -19.98 -4.20
C ARG A 148 -3.32 -20.22 -4.04
N VAL A 149 -2.80 -20.21 -2.82
CA VAL A 149 -1.38 -20.40 -2.51
C VAL A 149 -1.12 -21.82 -2.05
N CYS A 150 -0.10 -22.46 -2.61
CA CYS A 150 0.29 -23.84 -2.33
C CYS A 150 1.76 -23.93 -1.90
N GLY A 151 2.05 -24.87 -1.00
CA GLY A 151 3.43 -25.21 -0.65
C GLY A 151 3.56 -26.32 0.37
N PRO A 152 4.80 -26.78 0.60
CA PRO A 152 5.07 -27.86 1.53
C PRO A 152 4.98 -27.35 2.98
N LEU A 153 4.15 -28.00 3.79
CA LEU A 153 4.06 -27.76 5.23
C LEU A 153 5.42 -27.98 5.90
N THR A 154 5.90 -27.00 6.64
CA THR A 154 7.10 -27.12 7.47
C THR A 154 6.72 -27.40 8.91
N THR A 155 5.83 -26.60 9.48
CA THR A 155 5.37 -26.76 10.87
C THR A 155 3.93 -26.34 11.04
N ILE A 156 3.26 -27.01 11.97
CA ILE A 156 2.01 -26.58 12.58
C ILE A 156 2.34 -26.03 13.96
N ARG A 157 1.88 -24.81 14.25
CA ARG A 157 1.94 -24.20 15.57
C ARG A 157 0.54 -23.83 16.00
N THR A 158 0.30 -23.86 17.31
CA THR A 158 -0.97 -23.46 17.90
C THR A 158 -0.65 -22.44 18.99
N ASP A 159 -1.40 -21.36 19.03
CA ASP A 159 -1.39 -20.38 20.11
C ASP A 159 -2.84 -20.15 20.52
N ASP A 160 -3.15 -20.37 21.80
CA ASP A 160 -4.53 -20.47 22.30
C ASP A 160 -5.45 -21.35 21.41
N ASP A 161 -6.37 -20.75 20.66
CA ASP A 161 -7.30 -21.39 19.72
C ASP A 161 -6.98 -21.14 18.24
N ASP A 162 -5.81 -20.57 17.94
CA ASP A 162 -5.37 -20.25 16.60
C ASP A 162 -4.33 -21.24 16.08
N VAL A 163 -4.39 -21.53 14.80
CA VAL A 163 -3.48 -22.46 14.13
C VAL A 163 -2.68 -21.76 13.05
N PHE A 164 -1.37 -21.95 13.10
CA PHE A 164 -0.40 -21.40 12.15
C PHE A 164 0.26 -22.53 11.38
N LEU A 165 0.01 -22.59 10.08
CA LEU A 165 0.61 -23.55 9.15
C LEU A 165 1.70 -22.83 8.35
N ASN A 166 2.97 -23.04 8.71
CA ASN A 166 4.09 -22.44 8.00
C ASN A 166 4.48 -23.29 6.79
N LEU A 167 4.51 -22.69 5.60
CA LEU A 167 4.87 -23.35 4.35
C LEU A 167 6.28 -22.95 3.90
N GLY A 168 7.03 -23.93 3.39
CA GLY A 168 8.36 -23.76 2.80
C GLY A 168 9.50 -23.50 3.79
N ARG A 169 9.30 -22.58 4.71
CA ARG A 169 10.23 -22.19 5.79
C ARG A 169 9.48 -22.14 7.12
N ASP A 170 10.17 -22.43 8.22
CA ASP A 170 9.59 -22.32 9.56
C ASP A 170 9.81 -20.92 10.14
N TYR A 171 8.98 -20.55 11.11
CA TYR A 171 9.23 -19.45 12.01
C TYR A 171 10.62 -19.59 12.69
N PRO A 172 11.40 -18.50 12.87
CA PRO A 172 11.05 -17.09 12.62
C PRO A 172 11.47 -16.56 11.25
N ASP A 173 11.74 -17.40 10.25
CA ASP A 173 12.18 -16.93 8.93
C ASP A 173 11.10 -16.02 8.31
N PRO A 174 11.43 -14.75 7.97
CA PRO A 174 10.45 -13.81 7.42
C PRO A 174 10.07 -14.14 5.98
N ALA A 175 10.89 -14.90 5.26
CA ALA A 175 10.59 -15.32 3.90
C ALA A 175 9.63 -16.53 3.84
N ARG A 176 9.02 -16.94 4.95
CA ARG A 176 8.00 -17.99 5.00
C ARG A 176 6.65 -17.48 4.48
N PHE A 177 5.76 -18.41 4.17
CA PHE A 177 4.33 -18.14 4.03
C PHE A 177 3.56 -18.81 5.18
N THR A 178 2.57 -18.13 5.75
CA THR A 178 1.79 -18.68 6.85
C THR A 178 0.30 -18.72 6.50
N ILE A 179 -0.34 -19.88 6.63
CA ILE A 179 -1.81 -19.94 6.69
C ILE A 179 -2.19 -19.85 8.16
N ILE A 180 -2.97 -18.84 8.53
CA ILE A 180 -3.51 -18.65 9.87
C ILE A 180 -4.97 -19.06 9.86
N ILE A 181 -5.38 -19.85 10.84
CA ILE A 181 -6.75 -20.28 11.00
C ILE A 181 -7.19 -19.89 12.40
N TRP A 182 -8.10 -18.92 12.46
CA TRP A 182 -8.59 -18.32 13.69
C TRP A 182 -9.65 -19.22 14.35
N ASP A 183 -9.64 -19.29 15.68
CA ASP A 183 -10.69 -19.89 16.51
C ASP A 183 -11.04 -21.37 16.21
N VAL A 184 -10.06 -22.18 15.80
CA VAL A 184 -10.26 -23.62 15.46
C VAL A 184 -9.72 -24.61 16.49
N GLY A 185 -8.94 -24.14 17.47
CA GLY A 185 -8.35 -24.97 18.51
C GLY A 185 -7.23 -25.88 17.98
N GLU A 186 -7.21 -27.14 18.41
CA GLU A 186 -6.20 -28.10 17.97
C GLU A 186 -6.60 -28.78 16.65
N VAL A 187 -5.63 -28.90 15.73
CA VAL A 187 -5.78 -29.62 14.46
C VAL A 187 -4.98 -30.92 14.43
N GLU A 188 -5.38 -31.84 13.56
CA GLU A 188 -4.62 -33.06 13.31
C GLU A 188 -3.19 -32.74 12.85
N ARG A 189 -2.20 -33.47 13.40
CA ARG A 189 -0.81 -33.30 12.96
C ARG A 189 -0.61 -33.90 11.58
N LEU A 190 -0.17 -33.08 10.65
CA LEU A 190 0.26 -33.52 9.32
C LEU A 190 1.79 -33.70 9.28
N PRO A 191 2.32 -34.65 8.50
CA PRO A 191 3.75 -34.78 8.28
C PRO A 191 4.34 -33.54 7.61
N ALA A 192 5.57 -33.16 8.00
CA ALA A 192 6.32 -32.14 7.27
C ALA A 192 6.54 -32.56 5.80
N GLY A 193 6.49 -31.59 4.89
CA GLY A 193 6.53 -31.79 3.45
C GLY A 193 5.20 -32.19 2.81
N THR A 194 4.11 -32.27 3.59
CA THR A 194 2.74 -32.40 3.05
C THR A 194 2.40 -31.15 2.25
N GLU A 195 1.91 -31.32 1.03
CA GLU A 195 1.52 -30.18 0.20
C GLU A 195 0.17 -29.65 0.68
N LEU A 196 0.14 -28.38 1.06
CA LEU A 196 -1.07 -27.68 1.47
C LEU A 196 -1.38 -26.59 0.46
N CYS A 197 -2.67 -26.36 0.22
CA CYS A 197 -3.14 -25.19 -0.52
C CYS A 197 -4.26 -24.48 0.24
N ALA A 198 -4.27 -23.15 0.22
CA ALA A 198 -5.37 -22.34 0.74
C ALA A 198 -5.73 -21.26 -0.28
N THR A 199 -7.02 -20.91 -0.34
CA THR A 199 -7.50 -19.79 -1.15
C THR A 199 -8.00 -18.68 -0.25
N GLY A 200 -7.52 -17.47 -0.48
CA GLY A 200 -7.93 -16.29 0.28
C GLY A 200 -7.19 -15.06 -0.17
N ILE A 201 -7.47 -13.93 0.47
CA ILE A 201 -6.69 -12.71 0.28
C ILE A 201 -5.30 -12.93 0.87
N VAL A 202 -4.26 -12.74 0.05
CA VAL A 202 -2.90 -12.70 0.55
C VAL A 202 -2.69 -11.37 1.27
N SER A 203 -2.42 -11.40 2.56
CA SER A 203 -2.06 -10.23 3.37
C SER A 203 -0.59 -10.31 3.77
N SER A 204 -0.07 -9.23 4.36
CA SER A 204 1.27 -9.18 4.94
C SER A 204 1.16 -8.77 6.40
N TYR A 205 1.80 -9.52 7.29
CA TYR A 205 1.94 -9.19 8.69
C TYR A 205 3.42 -9.16 9.07
N TYR A 206 3.93 -7.96 9.40
CA TYR A 206 5.36 -7.72 9.64
C TYR A 206 6.28 -8.31 8.56
N GLY A 207 5.91 -8.15 7.28
CA GLY A 207 6.69 -8.63 6.14
C GLY A 207 6.50 -10.12 5.81
N VAL A 208 5.70 -10.86 6.58
CA VAL A 208 5.38 -12.27 6.31
C VAL A 208 4.08 -12.33 5.52
N ALA A 209 4.13 -12.92 4.33
CA ALA A 209 2.94 -13.16 3.53
C ALA A 209 2.08 -14.25 4.18
N GLN A 210 0.77 -14.01 4.25
CA GLN A 210 -0.17 -14.91 4.90
C GLN A 210 -1.53 -14.95 4.24
N ILE A 211 -2.29 -16.00 4.53
CA ILE A 211 -3.74 -16.09 4.31
C ILE A 211 -4.38 -16.38 5.66
N GLU A 212 -5.42 -15.63 5.98
CA GLU A 212 -6.22 -15.81 7.19
C GLU A 212 -7.55 -16.48 6.85
N LEU A 213 -7.90 -17.51 7.62
CA LEU A 213 -9.10 -18.32 7.47
C LEU A 213 -9.81 -18.46 8.82
N SER A 214 -11.09 -18.80 8.78
CA SER A 214 -11.87 -19.15 9.99
C SER A 214 -12.41 -20.58 9.93
N ASP A 215 -12.01 -21.35 8.92
CA ASP A 215 -12.44 -22.74 8.74
C ASP A 215 -11.27 -23.58 8.25
N ILE A 216 -10.91 -24.59 9.05
CA ILE A 216 -9.88 -25.59 8.70
C ILE A 216 -10.22 -26.35 7.41
N GLY A 217 -11.51 -26.52 7.08
CA GLY A 217 -11.98 -27.16 5.86
C GLY A 217 -11.63 -26.41 4.57
N ALA A 218 -11.23 -25.13 4.67
CA ALA A 218 -10.74 -24.33 3.55
C ALA A 218 -9.28 -24.63 3.19
N VAL A 219 -8.54 -25.37 4.03
CA VAL A 219 -7.20 -25.85 3.72
C VAL A 219 -7.28 -27.19 2.99
N GLU A 220 -6.67 -27.24 1.81
CA GLU A 220 -6.62 -28.44 1.00
C GLU A 220 -5.33 -29.22 1.26
N VAL A 221 -5.46 -30.51 1.55
CA VAL A 221 -4.32 -31.42 1.71
C VAL A 221 -4.13 -32.22 0.42
N TRP A 222 -2.91 -32.20 -0.13
CA TRP A 222 -2.58 -32.86 -1.38
C TRP A 222 -1.48 -33.90 -1.20
N GLU A 223 -1.70 -35.10 -1.74
CA GLU A 223 -0.67 -36.14 -1.79
C GLU A 223 0.31 -35.90 -2.94
N ARG A 224 1.59 -35.78 -2.59
CA ARG A 224 2.70 -35.51 -3.53
C ARG A 224 2.85 -36.58 -4.63
N HIS A 225 2.33 -37.79 -4.43
CA HIS A 225 2.43 -38.89 -5.41
C HIS A 225 1.25 -39.02 -6.37
N SER A 226 0.12 -38.36 -6.09
CA SER A 226 -1.12 -38.53 -6.86
C SER A 226 -1.73 -37.21 -7.32
N ARG A 227 -1.27 -36.05 -6.81
CA ARG A 227 -1.90 -34.73 -6.99
C ARG A 227 -3.43 -34.86 -6.93
N ARG A 228 -3.92 -35.52 -5.87
CA ARG A 228 -5.35 -35.65 -5.58
C ARG A 228 -5.58 -35.06 -4.19
N LYS A 229 -6.64 -34.26 -4.08
CA LYS A 229 -7.16 -33.78 -2.80
C LYS A 229 -7.57 -34.98 -1.94
N VAL A 230 -7.10 -35.02 -0.71
CA VAL A 230 -7.43 -36.06 0.29
C VAL A 230 -8.60 -35.62 1.14
#